data_AF-A0A486XN91-F1
#
_entry.id   AF-A0A486XN91-F1
#
_cell.length_a   1.000
_cell.length_b   1.000
_cell.length_c   1.000
_cell.angle_alpha   90.00
_cell.angle_beta   90.00
_cell.angle_gamma   90.00
#
_symmetry.space_group_name_H-M   'P 1'
#
loop_
_entity.id
_entity.type
_entity.pdbx_description
1 polymer ?
#
loop_
_entity_poly.entity_id
_entity_poly.type
_entity_poly.pdbx_seq_one_letter_code
_entity_poly.pdbx_strand_id
1 'polypeptide(L)'
;MKKNLIEYYAPFFHDGSIIAIEHHHNNMEISMESAQMDIEDLKDDTKLSEHDCIKGKLHLENIKTISIKEIPYFGTLQMPYDAGSIFDFILDKQMVELQIIWENFPPKPDVNEFSTIKITAEKIWWENIPDLFDPFW
;
A
#
# COMPACT_ATOMS: atom_id res chain seq x y z
N MET A 1 -2.20 24.02 -6.76
CA MET A 1 -1.66 22.90 -5.95
C MET A 1 -1.39 21.75 -6.89
N LYS A 2 -0.15 21.24 -6.98
CA LYS A 2 0.10 20.00 -7.73
C LYS A 2 -0.52 18.87 -6.93
N LYS A 3 -1.49 18.14 -7.51
CA LYS A 3 -1.92 16.85 -6.95
C LYS A 3 -0.71 15.94 -6.87
N ASN A 4 -0.60 15.14 -5.82
CA ASN A 4 0.41 14.10 -5.78
C ASN A 4 0.03 13.09 -6.88
N LEU A 5 0.94 12.78 -7.79
CA LEU A 5 0.63 12.02 -9.01
C LEU A 5 0.07 10.63 -8.68
N ILE A 6 0.50 10.07 -7.57
CA ILE A 6 -0.02 8.82 -7.01
C ILE A 6 -1.52 8.88 -6.65
N GLU A 7 -2.10 10.05 -6.34
CA GLU A 7 -3.55 10.18 -6.13
C GLU A 7 -4.35 9.85 -7.40
N TYR A 8 -3.75 10.04 -8.59
CA TYR A 8 -4.38 9.63 -9.85
C TYR A 8 -4.36 8.12 -10.02
N TYR A 9 -3.28 7.47 -9.57
CA TYR A 9 -3.12 6.02 -9.71
C TYR A 9 -3.78 5.20 -8.60
N ALA A 10 -4.21 5.83 -7.51
CA ALA A 10 -4.82 5.13 -6.37
C ALA A 10 -5.93 4.12 -6.74
N PRO A 11 -6.86 4.41 -7.69
CA PRO A 11 -7.89 3.44 -8.09
C PRO A 11 -7.33 2.16 -8.73
N PHE A 12 -6.14 2.19 -9.33
CA PHE A 12 -5.51 1.01 -9.94
C PHE A 12 -4.91 0.06 -8.90
N PHE A 13 -4.80 0.49 -7.64
CA PHE A 13 -4.42 -0.40 -6.54
C PHE A 13 -5.60 -1.24 -6.04
N HIS A 14 -6.83 -1.03 -6.52
CA HIS A 14 -7.89 -2.02 -6.35
C HIS A 14 -7.47 -3.33 -7.03
N ASP A 15 -7.61 -4.45 -6.32
CA ASP A 15 -7.07 -5.77 -6.70
C ASP A 15 -5.53 -5.82 -6.79
N GLY A 16 -4.84 -4.80 -6.26
CA GLY A 16 -3.39 -4.82 -6.05
C GLY A 16 -3.01 -5.57 -4.78
N SER A 17 -1.73 -5.49 -4.40
CA SER A 17 -1.17 -6.21 -3.24
C SER A 17 -0.30 -5.34 -2.35
N ILE A 18 -0.31 -5.65 -1.06
CA ILE A 18 0.67 -5.21 -0.08
C ILE A 18 1.78 -6.26 -0.02
N ILE A 19 2.99 -5.87 -0.41
CA ILE A 19 4.17 -6.73 -0.42
C ILE A 19 4.83 -6.74 0.97
N ALA A 20 4.97 -5.55 1.57
CA ALA A 20 5.63 -5.39 2.86
C ALA A 20 5.15 -4.13 3.60
N ILE A 21 5.11 -4.19 4.93
CA ILE A 21 4.96 -3.03 5.81
C ILE A 21 6.18 -2.95 6.71
N GLU A 22 6.98 -1.89 6.52
CA GLU A 22 8.16 -1.59 7.32
C GLU A 22 7.86 -0.37 8.18
N HIS A 23 7.69 -0.56 9.49
CA HIS A 23 7.38 0.53 10.42
C HIS A 23 8.56 0.76 11.37
N HIS A 24 9.23 1.89 11.20
CA HIS A 24 10.41 2.28 11.97
C HIS A 24 10.18 3.60 12.69
N HIS A 25 10.17 3.55 14.03
CA HIS A 25 9.91 4.71 14.90
C HIS A 25 8.56 5.37 14.59
N ASN A 26 8.58 6.53 13.95
CA ASN A 26 7.40 7.31 13.60
C ASN A 26 7.19 7.41 12.08
N ASN A 27 7.88 6.57 11.32
CA ASN A 27 7.79 6.50 9.87
C ASN A 27 7.38 5.10 9.45
N MET A 28 6.73 5.01 8.29
CA MET A 28 6.32 3.74 7.71
C MET A 28 6.54 3.75 6.21
N GLU A 29 7.01 2.63 5.69
CA GLU A 29 7.07 2.34 4.27
C GLU A 29 6.11 1.18 3.98
N ILE A 30 5.24 1.35 3.00
CA ILE A 30 4.34 0.30 2.53
C ILE A 30 4.74 -0.02 1.10
N SER A 31 5.28 -1.21 0.89
CA SER A 31 5.62 -1.71 -0.44
C SER A 31 4.35 -2.27 -1.08
N MET A 32 4.00 -1.79 -2.26
CA MET A 32 2.72 -2.10 -2.91
C MET A 32 2.90 -2.32 -4.41
N GLU A 33 2.00 -3.11 -4.96
CA GLU A 33 1.83 -3.32 -6.39
C GLU A 33 0.36 -3.06 -6.76
N SER A 34 0.12 -2.39 -7.87
CA SER A 34 -1.22 -2.20 -8.44
C SER A 34 -1.71 -3.46 -9.15
N ALA A 35 -2.99 -3.49 -9.54
CA ALA A 35 -3.41 -4.37 -10.62
C ALA A 35 -2.66 -4.02 -11.92
N GLN A 36 -2.65 -4.96 -12.87
CA GLN A 36 -2.11 -4.70 -14.21
C GLN A 36 -2.84 -3.54 -14.86
N MET A 37 -2.09 -2.71 -15.60
CA MET A 37 -2.63 -1.55 -16.31
C MET A 37 -2.01 -1.38 -17.68
N ASP A 38 -2.75 -0.76 -18.59
CA ASP A 38 -2.23 -0.44 -19.90
C ASP A 38 -1.32 0.79 -19.84
N ILE A 39 -0.24 0.78 -20.63
CA ILE A 39 0.69 1.92 -20.72
C ILE A 39 -0.03 3.22 -21.17
N GLU A 40 -1.17 3.08 -21.84
CA GLU A 40 -2.02 4.20 -22.29
C GLU A 40 -2.74 4.92 -21.14
N ASP A 41 -2.90 4.26 -19.98
CA ASP A 41 -3.52 4.83 -18.79
C ASP A 41 -2.56 5.72 -17.97
N LEU A 42 -1.25 5.64 -18.27
CA LEU A 42 -0.23 6.48 -17.67
C LEU A 42 -0.41 7.94 -18.08
N LYS A 43 -0.33 8.84 -17.09
CA LYS A 43 -0.42 10.29 -17.28
C LYS A 43 0.92 11.01 -17.27
N ASP A 44 2.01 10.28 -17.16
CA ASP A 44 3.37 10.77 -17.00
C ASP A 44 4.41 9.69 -17.35
N ASP A 45 5.68 9.97 -17.10
CA ASP A 45 6.81 9.08 -17.40
C ASP A 45 7.01 7.93 -16.38
N THR A 46 6.01 7.63 -15.55
CA THR A 46 6.00 6.49 -14.62
C THR A 46 6.28 5.22 -15.38
N LYS A 47 7.15 4.39 -14.83
CA LYS A 47 7.51 3.11 -15.42
C LYS A 47 6.72 2.00 -14.74
N LEU A 48 6.13 1.13 -15.56
CA LEU A 48 5.53 -0.11 -15.10
C LEU A 48 6.61 -1.17 -14.87
N SER A 49 6.29 -2.14 -14.01
CA SER A 49 7.06 -3.37 -13.84
C SER A 49 7.02 -4.23 -15.11
N GLU A 50 7.76 -5.34 -15.13
CA GLU A 50 7.69 -6.33 -16.22
C GLU A 50 6.33 -7.03 -16.34
N HIS A 51 5.47 -6.88 -15.34
CA HIS A 51 4.12 -7.43 -15.30
C HIS A 51 3.04 -6.37 -15.59
N ASP A 52 3.45 -5.20 -16.11
CA ASP A 52 2.57 -4.08 -16.43
C ASP A 52 1.83 -3.50 -15.19
N CYS A 53 2.47 -3.52 -14.02
CA CYS A 53 1.92 -2.93 -12.78
C CYS A 53 2.70 -1.69 -12.35
N ILE A 54 2.03 -0.76 -11.64
CA ILE A 54 2.72 0.25 -10.83
C ILE A 54 3.22 -0.44 -9.57
N LYS A 55 4.53 -0.38 -9.34
CA LYS A 55 5.18 -0.99 -8.19
C LYS A 55 6.06 0.03 -7.48
N GLY A 56 6.08 -0.02 -6.15
CA GLY A 56 6.83 0.98 -5.40
C GLY A 56 6.53 1.00 -3.91
N LYS A 57 6.95 2.11 -3.29
CA LYS A 57 6.81 2.34 -1.86
C LYS A 57 6.00 3.60 -1.57
N LEU A 58 5.00 3.47 -0.73
CA LEU A 58 4.31 4.58 -0.10
C LEU A 58 5.04 4.92 1.21
N HIS A 59 5.63 6.11 1.25
CA HIS A 59 6.37 6.63 2.38
C HIS A 59 5.46 7.52 3.23
N LEU A 60 5.36 7.22 4.53
CA LEU A 60 4.64 7.99 5.53
C LEU A 60 5.62 8.50 6.58
N GLU A 61 5.85 9.81 6.61
CA GLU A 61 6.78 10.46 7.53
C GLU A 61 6.05 11.17 8.67
N ASN A 62 6.57 11.02 9.89
CA ASN A 62 6.03 11.61 11.11
C ASN A 62 4.53 11.29 11.32
N ILE A 63 4.23 10.00 11.44
CA ILE A 63 2.89 9.47 11.72
C ILE A 63 2.29 10.16 12.96
N LYS A 64 1.00 10.49 12.86
CA LYS A 64 0.21 11.12 13.92
C LYS A 64 -0.75 10.14 14.56
N THR A 65 -1.47 9.38 13.74
CA THR A 65 -2.43 8.39 14.22
C THR A 65 -2.43 7.17 13.32
N ILE A 66 -2.63 6.00 13.93
CA ILE A 66 -2.98 4.77 13.24
C ILE A 66 -4.28 4.28 13.86
N SER A 67 -5.22 3.80 13.05
CA SER A 67 -6.38 3.05 13.52
C SER A 67 -6.61 1.82 12.66
N ILE A 68 -6.95 0.70 13.30
CA ILE A 68 -7.29 -0.56 12.64
C ILE A 68 -8.74 -0.88 12.99
N LYS A 69 -9.60 -1.05 11.99
CA LYS A 69 -11.06 -1.23 12.16
C LYS A 69 -11.65 -0.12 13.06
N GLU A 70 -11.26 1.13 12.77
CA GLU A 70 -11.66 2.35 13.51
C GLU A 70 -11.18 2.43 14.98
N ILE A 71 -10.44 1.44 15.48
CA ILE A 71 -9.90 1.43 16.84
C ILE A 71 -8.48 2.02 16.81
N PRO A 72 -8.15 3.01 17.65
CA PRO A 72 -6.81 3.56 17.74
C PRO A 72 -5.76 2.48 18.04
N TYR A 73 -4.64 2.54 17.31
CA TYR A 73 -3.53 1.60 17.43
C TYR A 73 -2.25 2.36 17.80
N PHE A 74 -1.53 1.86 18.81
CA PHE A 74 -0.39 2.55 19.43
C PHE A 74 0.93 1.77 19.35
N GLY A 75 1.02 0.77 18.46
CA GLY A 75 2.20 -0.08 18.32
C GLY A 75 2.93 0.08 16.98
N THR A 76 3.91 -0.78 16.76
CA THR A 76 4.54 -0.98 15.45
C THR A 76 3.66 -1.87 14.60
N LEU A 77 3.01 -1.28 13.59
CA LEU A 77 2.24 -2.00 12.58
C LEU A 77 3.14 -3.00 11.84
N GLN A 78 2.68 -4.24 11.74
CA GLN A 78 3.29 -5.33 10.99
C GLN A 78 2.21 -6.02 10.16
N MET A 79 2.60 -6.72 9.09
CA MET A 79 1.67 -7.60 8.38
C MET A 79 1.24 -8.73 9.32
N PRO A 80 -0.07 -8.90 9.57
CA PRO A 80 -0.56 -9.97 10.45
C PRO A 80 -0.54 -11.35 9.79
N TYR A 81 -0.45 -11.40 8.45
CA TYR A 81 -0.54 -12.60 7.62
C TYR A 81 0.50 -12.55 6.48
N ASP A 82 0.56 -13.59 5.64
CA ASP A 82 1.59 -13.70 4.60
C ASP A 82 1.42 -12.69 3.46
N ALA A 83 0.18 -12.42 3.05
CA ALA A 83 -0.13 -11.46 1.99
C ALA A 83 -1.38 -10.65 2.31
N GLY A 84 -1.49 -9.48 1.68
CA GLY A 84 -2.65 -8.60 1.79
C GLY A 84 -3.09 -8.08 0.43
N SER A 85 -4.25 -8.52 -0.03
CA SER A 85 -4.88 -8.00 -1.25
C SER A 85 -5.58 -6.69 -0.94
N ILE A 86 -5.34 -5.67 -1.76
CA ILE A 86 -5.91 -4.34 -1.58
C ILE A 86 -7.33 -4.34 -2.18
N PHE A 87 -8.32 -4.26 -1.30
CA PHE A 87 -9.72 -4.09 -1.69
C PHE A 87 -10.02 -2.63 -2.05
N ASP A 88 -9.48 -1.67 -1.31
CA ASP A 88 -9.61 -0.25 -1.63
C ASP A 88 -8.41 0.53 -1.08
N PHE A 89 -8.02 1.58 -1.81
CA PHE A 89 -6.92 2.46 -1.45
C PHE A 89 -7.33 3.92 -1.64
N ILE A 90 -7.45 4.62 -0.53
CA ILE A 90 -7.75 6.05 -0.51
C ILE A 90 -6.51 6.80 -0.04
N LEU A 91 -6.05 7.72 -0.89
CA LEU A 91 -4.93 8.59 -0.61
C LEU A 91 -5.35 10.06 -0.67
N ASP A 92 -5.09 10.77 0.42
CA ASP A 92 -5.13 12.22 0.51
C ASP A 92 -3.77 12.73 1.04
N LYS A 93 -3.55 14.04 1.05
CA LYS A 93 -2.26 14.67 1.37
C LYS A 93 -1.64 14.26 2.71
N GLN A 94 -2.47 13.93 3.69
CA GLN A 94 -2.05 13.61 5.05
C GLN A 94 -2.72 12.34 5.59
N MET A 95 -3.45 11.62 4.74
CA MET A 95 -4.22 10.46 5.17
C MET A 95 -4.15 9.36 4.12
N VAL A 96 -3.88 8.15 4.60
CA VAL A 96 -3.97 6.91 3.85
C VAL A 96 -5.01 6.03 4.51
N GLU A 97 -5.89 5.45 3.70
CA GLU A 97 -6.79 4.38 4.12
C GLU A 97 -6.58 3.20 3.18
N LEU A 98 -6.28 2.04 3.78
CA LEU A 98 -6.12 0.77 3.09
C LEU A 98 -7.19 -0.19 3.62
N GLN A 99 -8.00 -0.70 2.71
CA GLN A 99 -8.89 -1.82 2.97
C GLN A 99 -8.22 -3.07 2.41
N ILE A 100 -7.89 -4.01 3.29
CA ILE A 100 -7.03 -5.15 2.98
C ILE A 100 -7.77 -6.44 3.32
N ILE A 101 -7.75 -7.38 2.38
CA ILE A 101 -8.11 -8.77 2.60
C ILE A 101 -6.80 -9.53 2.82
N TRP A 102 -6.62 -10.05 4.04
CA TRP A 102 -5.44 -10.79 4.42
C TRP A 102 -5.59 -12.28 4.18
N GLU A 103 -4.49 -12.91 3.76
CA GLU A 103 -4.41 -14.33 3.50
C GLU A 103 -3.08 -14.94 3.97
N ASN A 104 -3.12 -16.25 4.22
CA ASN A 104 -1.96 -17.06 4.56
C ASN A 104 -1.72 -18.09 3.46
N PHE A 105 -0.46 -18.45 3.25
CA PHE A 105 -0.09 -19.55 2.37
C PHE A 105 0.18 -20.84 3.17
N PRO A 106 -0.04 -22.02 2.57
CA PRO A 106 0.34 -23.29 3.21
C PRO A 106 1.82 -23.29 3.66
N PRO A 107 2.13 -23.83 4.85
CA PRO A 107 1.30 -24.70 5.69
C PRO A 107 0.46 -23.98 6.75
N LYS A 108 0.42 -22.63 6.76
CA LYS A 108 -0.41 -21.89 7.71
C LYS A 108 -1.90 -22.12 7.42
N PRO A 109 -2.78 -22.02 8.43
CA PRO A 109 -4.22 -22.10 8.21
C PRO A 109 -4.67 -21.03 7.23
N ASP A 110 -5.55 -21.41 6.32
CA ASP A 110 -6.23 -20.49 5.42
C ASP A 110 -6.99 -19.43 6.23
N VAL A 111 -6.84 -18.17 5.85
CA VAL A 111 -7.46 -17.01 6.47
C VAL A 111 -7.96 -16.10 5.37
N ASN A 112 -9.15 -15.53 5.58
CA ASN A 112 -9.68 -14.46 4.76
C ASN A 112 -10.21 -13.38 5.71
N GLU A 113 -9.28 -12.59 6.26
CA GLU A 113 -9.60 -11.54 7.22
C GLU A 113 -9.59 -10.17 6.56
N PHE A 114 -10.70 -9.45 6.68
CA PHE A 114 -10.77 -8.06 6.24
C PHE A 114 -10.33 -7.08 7.34
N SER A 115 -9.53 -6.08 6.97
CA SER A 115 -9.18 -4.97 7.85
C SER A 115 -9.15 -3.63 7.12
N THR A 116 -9.61 -2.58 7.78
CA THR A 116 -9.39 -1.19 7.36
C THR A 116 -8.30 -0.58 8.22
N ILE A 117 -7.19 -0.17 7.60
CA ILE A 117 -6.08 0.52 8.26
C ILE A 117 -6.11 1.96 7.79
N LYS A 118 -6.21 2.89 8.74
CA LYS A 118 -6.17 4.33 8.46
C LYS A 118 -5.00 4.97 9.18
N ILE A 119 -4.19 5.71 8.44
CA ILE A 119 -2.97 6.34 8.93
C ILE A 119 -3.00 7.81 8.57
N THR A 120 -2.67 8.67 9.53
CA THR A 120 -2.39 10.08 9.26
C THR A 120 -0.93 10.38 9.52
N ALA A 121 -0.32 11.21 8.67
CA ALA A 121 1.10 11.54 8.73
C ALA A 121 1.33 12.98 8.27
N GLU A 122 2.46 13.59 8.67
CA GLU A 122 2.78 14.96 8.24
C GLU A 122 3.07 15.04 6.75
N LYS A 123 3.70 13.99 6.21
CA LYS A 123 4.10 13.93 4.80
C LYS A 123 3.91 12.51 4.29
N ILE A 124 3.25 12.42 3.14
CA ILE A 124 3.02 11.18 2.42
C ILE A 124 3.48 11.36 0.98
N TRP A 125 4.28 10.44 0.47
CA TRP A 125 4.79 10.49 -0.89
C TRP A 125 5.04 9.09 -1.44
N TRP A 126 5.10 8.99 -2.77
CA TRP A 126 5.28 7.73 -3.48
C TRP A 126 6.65 7.68 -4.14
N GLU A 127 7.29 6.52 -4.03
CA GLU A 127 8.51 6.16 -4.76
C GLU A 127 8.17 5.06 -5.77
N ASN A 128 8.30 5.35 -7.06
CA ASN A 128 8.08 4.34 -8.11
C ASN A 128 9.32 3.46 -8.27
N ILE A 129 9.17 2.16 -8.05
CA ILE A 129 10.25 1.16 -8.09
C ILE A 129 9.74 -0.05 -8.92
N PRO A 130 9.87 0.00 -10.25
CA PRO A 130 9.33 -1.03 -11.14
C PRO A 130 9.93 -2.42 -10.96
N ASP A 131 11.17 -2.48 -10.46
CA ASP A 131 11.96 -3.67 -10.18
C ASP A 131 11.97 -4.03 -8.68
N LEU A 132 11.00 -3.51 -7.91
CA LEU A 132 10.86 -3.83 -6.50
C LEU A 132 10.66 -5.34 -6.34
N PHE A 133 11.59 -5.97 -5.62
CA PHE A 133 11.57 -7.39 -5.37
C PHE A 133 10.38 -7.77 -4.47
N ASP A 134 9.61 -8.75 -4.91
CA ASP A 134 8.60 -9.44 -4.11
C ASP A 134 9.09 -10.88 -3.89
N PRO A 135 9.36 -11.32 -2.65
CA PRO A 135 9.84 -12.67 -2.39
C PRO A 135 8.80 -13.77 -2.65
N PHE A 136 7.53 -13.41 -2.90
CA PHE A 136 6.43 -14.35 -3.11
C PHE A 136 6.03 -14.52 -4.58
N TRP A 137 6.66 -13.78 -5.50
CA TRP A 137 6.45 -13.84 -6.95
C TRP A 137 7.74 -14.13 -7.73
#